data_AF-A0A367FQM4-F1
#
_entry.id   AF-A0A367FQM4-F1
#
_cell.length_a   1.000
_cell.length_b   1.000
_cell.length_c   1.000
_cell.angle_alpha   90.00
_cell.angle_beta   90.00
_cell.angle_gamma   90.00
#
_symmetry.space_group_name_H-M   'P 1'
#
loop_
_entity.id
_entity.type
_entity.pdbx_description
1 polymer ?
#
loop_
_entity_poly.entity_id
_entity_poly.type
_entity_poly.pdbx_seq_one_letter_code
_entity_poly.pdbx_strand_id
1 'polypeptide(L)'
;MTVREPEWLEDDLAWALAWKHEQDCKCPGCKLPLDETTDPANNGLYEVPLPVRCFACTPLAKAHADYAESDPGLLLHAERVDDDPPVI
;
A
#
# COMPACT_ATOMS: atom_id res chain seq x y z
N MET A 1 -35.87 -19.64 21.75
CA MET A 1 -34.72 -19.87 20.86
C MET A 1 -34.57 -18.63 20.01
N THR A 2 -33.51 -17.85 20.21
CA THR A 2 -33.22 -16.67 19.37
C THR A 2 -32.31 -17.13 18.24
N VAL A 3 -32.76 -17.01 17.00
CA VAL A 3 -31.93 -17.28 15.81
C VAL A 3 -31.11 -16.02 15.53
N ARG A 4 -29.79 -16.16 15.44
CA ARG A 4 -28.91 -15.06 15.01
C ARG A 4 -28.84 -15.09 13.49
N GLU A 5 -29.20 -13.98 12.86
CA GLU A 5 -28.99 -13.81 11.42
C GLU A 5 -27.47 -13.79 11.13
N PRO A 6 -26.98 -14.48 10.10
CA PRO A 6 -25.59 -14.37 9.68
C PRO A 6 -25.24 -12.91 9.39
N GLU A 7 -24.06 -12.51 9.86
CA GLU A 7 -23.56 -11.14 9.73
C GLU A 7 -23.15 -10.80 8.29
N TRP A 8 -22.96 -11.82 7.45
CA TRP A 8 -22.51 -11.72 6.07
C TRP A 8 -23.56 -12.35 5.16
N LEU A 9 -23.85 -11.67 4.06
CA LEU A 9 -24.66 -12.26 2.99
C LEU A 9 -23.84 -13.30 2.25
N GLU A 10 -24.51 -14.22 1.55
CA GLU A 10 -23.84 -15.23 0.73
C GLU A 10 -22.95 -14.59 -0.35
N ASP A 11 -23.40 -13.46 -0.93
CA ASP A 11 -22.64 -12.70 -1.90
C ASP A 11 -21.35 -12.11 -1.29
N ASP A 12 -21.39 -11.58 -0.06
CA ASP A 12 -20.21 -11.04 0.62
C ASP A 12 -19.13 -12.13 0.79
N LEU A 13 -19.58 -13.33 1.17
CA LEU A 13 -18.70 -14.49 1.31
C LEU A 13 -18.12 -14.90 -0.06
N ALA A 14 -18.94 -14.93 -1.10
CA ALA A 14 -18.49 -15.27 -2.45
C ALA A 14 -17.42 -14.29 -2.95
N TRP A 15 -17.62 -12.99 -2.75
CA TRP A 15 -16.65 -11.96 -3.10
C TRP A 15 -15.35 -12.09 -2.29
N ALA A 16 -15.43 -12.35 -1.00
CA ALA A 16 -14.25 -12.55 -0.15
C ALA A 16 -13.43 -13.77 -0.56
N LEU A 17 -14.09 -14.88 -0.93
CA LEU A 17 -13.41 -16.08 -1.42
C LEU A 17 -12.76 -15.85 -2.79
N ALA A 18 -13.44 -15.16 -3.70
CA ALA A 18 -12.89 -14.80 -5.00
C ALA A 18 -11.66 -13.88 -4.87
N TRP A 19 -11.73 -12.87 -3.98
CA TRP A 19 -10.60 -12.01 -3.67
C TRP A 19 -9.43 -12.80 -3.09
N LYS A 20 -9.69 -13.71 -2.15
CA LYS A 20 -8.64 -14.56 -1.57
C LYS A 20 -7.94 -15.38 -2.65
N HIS A 21 -8.70 -15.99 -3.55
CA HIS A 21 -8.14 -16.76 -4.66
C HIS A 21 -7.27 -15.89 -5.56
N GLU A 22 -7.69 -14.67 -5.89
CA GLU A 22 -6.88 -13.72 -6.67
C GLU A 22 -5.56 -13.38 -5.98
N GLN A 23 -5.57 -13.18 -4.66
CA GLN A 23 -4.34 -12.92 -3.90
C GLN A 23 -3.42 -14.15 -3.85
N ASP A 24 -4.00 -15.34 -3.70
CA ASP A 24 -3.26 -16.60 -3.69
C ASP A 24 -2.63 -16.91 -5.07
N CYS A 25 -3.16 -16.32 -6.15
CA CYS A 25 -2.59 -16.38 -7.51
C CYS A 25 -1.48 -15.35 -7.79
N LYS A 26 -1.00 -14.60 -6.80
CA LYS A 26 0.11 -13.66 -6.96
C LYS A 26 1.45 -14.30 -6.61
N CYS A 27 2.52 -13.86 -7.30
CA CYS A 27 3.88 -14.29 -7.00
C CYS A 27 4.28 -13.88 -5.57
N PRO A 28 4.83 -14.79 -4.73
CA PRO A 28 5.17 -14.46 -3.34
C PRO A 28 6.29 -13.41 -3.23
N GLY A 29 7.12 -13.25 -4.27
CA GLY A 29 8.18 -12.24 -4.35
C GLY A 29 7.66 -10.87 -4.81
N CYS A 30 7.33 -10.74 -6.10
CA CYS A 30 6.98 -9.45 -6.71
C CYS A 30 5.50 -9.04 -6.59
N LYS A 31 4.62 -9.92 -6.08
CA LYS A 31 3.17 -9.70 -5.90
C LYS A 31 2.37 -9.45 -7.20
N LEU A 32 2.97 -9.65 -8.36
CA LEU A 32 2.29 -9.62 -9.66
C LEU A 32 1.54 -10.93 -9.94
N PRO A 33 0.53 -10.94 -10.82
CA PRO A 33 -0.22 -12.14 -11.19
C PRO A 33 0.68 -13.25 -11.77
N LEU A 34 0.51 -14.49 -11.30
CA LEU A 34 1.33 -15.62 -11.76
C LEU A 34 1.02 -16.03 -13.20
N ASP A 35 -0.24 -15.98 -13.60
CA ASP A 35 -0.69 -16.26 -14.96
C ASP A 35 -0.02 -15.35 -15.99
N GLU A 36 0.12 -14.06 -15.67
CA GLU A 36 0.83 -13.09 -16.50
C GLU A 36 2.36 -13.27 -16.45
N THR A 37 2.93 -13.33 -15.24
CA THR A 37 4.40 -13.31 -15.06
C THR A 37 5.10 -14.62 -15.40
N THR A 38 4.36 -15.71 -15.56
CA THR A 38 4.88 -17.02 -16.00
C THR A 38 4.59 -17.33 -17.46
N ASP A 39 3.87 -16.46 -18.18
CA ASP A 39 3.68 -16.59 -19.62
C ASP A 39 5.01 -16.35 -20.37
N PRO A 40 5.51 -17.32 -21.15
CA PRO A 40 6.72 -17.16 -21.95
C PRO A 40 6.68 -15.97 -22.93
N ALA A 41 5.49 -15.55 -23.37
CA ALA A 41 5.31 -14.38 -24.23
C ALA A 41 5.75 -13.07 -23.56
N ASN A 42 5.77 -13.02 -22.22
CA ASN A 42 6.15 -11.84 -21.45
C ASN A 42 7.64 -11.81 -21.08
N ASN A 43 8.44 -12.77 -21.57
CA ASN A 43 9.87 -12.81 -21.31
C ASN A 43 10.57 -11.54 -21.84
N GLY A 44 11.24 -10.81 -20.94
CA GLY A 44 11.93 -9.56 -21.26
C GLY A 44 11.04 -8.32 -21.35
N LEU A 45 9.75 -8.42 -21.01
CA LEU A 45 8.81 -7.29 -21.02
C LEU A 45 8.74 -6.53 -19.68
N TYR A 46 9.38 -7.06 -18.64
CA TYR A 46 9.43 -6.40 -17.33
C TYR A 46 10.75 -5.68 -17.14
N GLU A 47 10.67 -4.41 -16.73
CA GLU A 47 11.81 -3.62 -16.31
C GLU A 47 11.67 -3.17 -14.86
N VAL A 48 12.79 -3.06 -14.15
CA VAL A 48 12.85 -2.46 -12.82
C VAL A 48 13.32 -1.02 -13.01
N PRO A 49 12.48 -0.01 -12.71
CA PRO A 49 12.90 1.38 -12.84
C PRO A 49 14.00 1.71 -11.83
N LEU A 50 14.66 2.85 -12.01
CA LEU A 50 15.65 3.35 -11.06
C LEU A 50 15.03 3.51 -9.66
N PRO A 51 15.78 3.21 -8.58
CA PRO A 51 15.30 3.41 -7.22
C PRO A 51 14.84 4.85 -6.99
N VAL A 52 13.66 5.02 -6.41
CA VAL A 52 13.10 6.32 -6.02
C VAL A 52 13.07 6.42 -4.50
N ARG A 53 13.55 7.55 -3.95
CA ARG A 53 13.44 7.83 -2.52
C ARG A 53 12.02 8.27 -2.16
N CYS A 54 11.59 8.00 -0.92
CA CYS A 54 10.33 8.58 -0.44
C CYS A 54 10.49 10.10 -0.24
N PHE A 55 9.71 10.88 -0.99
CA PHE A 55 9.71 12.34 -0.93
C PHE A 55 9.13 12.90 0.38
N ALA A 56 8.36 12.09 1.14
CA ALA A 56 7.92 12.44 2.48
C ALA A 56 8.94 12.06 3.56
N CYS A 57 9.54 10.87 3.48
CA CYS A 57 10.53 10.44 4.49
C CYS A 57 11.83 11.25 4.43
N THR A 58 12.22 11.73 3.25
CA THR A 58 13.45 12.52 3.10
C THR A 58 13.43 13.82 3.92
N PRO A 59 12.43 14.72 3.77
CA PRO A 59 12.33 15.92 4.61
C PRO A 59 12.03 15.58 6.07
N LEU A 60 11.27 14.52 6.34
CA LEU A 60 11.02 14.07 7.71
C LEU A 60 12.30 13.66 8.43
N ALA A 61 13.16 12.87 7.79
CA ALA A 61 14.46 12.49 8.33
C ALA A 61 15.37 13.70 8.56
N LYS A 62 15.33 14.68 7.65
CA LYS A 62 16.03 15.96 7.83
C LYS A 62 15.50 16.72 9.06
N ALA A 63 14.18 16.84 9.20
CA ALA A 63 13.58 17.51 10.34
C ALA A 63 13.91 16.79 11.66
N HIS A 64 13.90 15.45 11.69
CA HIS A 64 14.35 14.70 12.86
C HIS A 64 15.80 15.04 13.26
N ALA A 65 16.70 15.21 12.28
CA ALA A 65 18.07 15.62 12.55
C ALA A 65 18.15 17.08 13.05
N ASP A 66 17.36 17.98 12.46
CA ASP A 66 17.32 19.40 12.83
C ASP A 66 16.79 19.61 14.27
N TYR A 67 15.89 18.74 14.74
CA TYR A 67 15.29 18.79 16.08
C TYR A 67 15.84 17.75 17.07
N ALA A 68 16.98 17.11 16.77
CA ALA A 68 17.53 16.03 17.58
C ALA A 68 17.82 16.41 19.04
N GLU A 69 18.23 17.65 19.30
CA GLU A 69 18.55 18.20 20.63
C GLU A 69 17.38 18.99 21.25
N SER A 70 16.19 18.89 20.69
CA SER A 70 14.99 19.57 21.19
C SER A 70 14.29 18.78 22.31
N ASP A 71 13.19 19.32 22.82
CA ASP A 71 12.44 18.66 23.90
C ASP A 71 12.06 17.21 23.55
N PRO A 72 12.18 16.28 24.51
CA PRO A 72 11.81 14.89 24.27
C PRO A 72 10.31 14.76 24.02
N GLY A 73 9.94 13.86 23.10
CA GLY A 73 8.53 13.59 22.77
C GLY A 73 7.95 14.41 21.62
N LEU A 74 8.77 15.21 20.92
CA LEU A 74 8.35 15.87 19.69
C LEU A 74 7.99 14.85 18.60
N LEU A 75 6.77 14.97 18.08
CA LEU A 75 6.27 14.18 16.96
C LEU A 75 6.36 15.02 15.69
N LEU A 76 7.07 14.51 14.70
CA LEU A 76 7.16 15.11 13.38
C LEU A 76 6.30 14.31 12.41
N HIS A 77 5.51 14.99 11.58
CA HIS A 77 4.75 14.37 10.50
C HIS A 77 5.02 15.11 9.19
N ALA A 78 4.98 14.36 8.10
CA ALA A 78 5.08 14.94 6.76
C ALA A 78 3.68 15.33 6.29
N GLU A 79 3.51 16.58 5.87
CA GLU A 79 2.29 17.08 5.24
C GLU A 79 2.53 17.26 3.72
N ARG A 80 1.47 17.07 2.95
CA ARG A 80 1.46 17.41 1.52
C ARG A 80 1.07 18.87 1.39
N VAL A 81 1.95 19.68 0.80
CA VAL A 81 1.74 21.13 0.68
C VAL A 81 0.71 21.48 -0.40
N ASP A 82 0.35 20.53 -1.27
CA ASP A 82 -0.61 20.73 -2.38
C ASP A 82 -2.07 20.37 -2.02
N ASP A 83 -2.34 19.90 -0.80
CA ASP A 83 -3.70 19.55 -0.33
C ASP A 83 -4.48 20.76 0.24
N ASP A 84 -3.93 21.97 0.15
CA ASP A 84 -4.63 23.19 0.55
C ASP A 84 -5.56 23.65 -0.58
N PRO A 85 -6.90 23.65 -0.42
CA PRO A 85 -7.78 24.28 -1.38
C PRO A 85 -7.40 25.77 -1.49
N PRO A 86 -7.49 26.39 -2.68
CA PRO A 86 -7.20 27.81 -2.80
C PRO A 86 -8.08 28.58 -1.81
N VAL A 87 -7.45 29.36 -0.93
CA VAL A 87 -8.14 30.34 -0.09
C VAL A 87 -8.78 31.35 -1.05
N ILE A 88 -10.09 31.25 -1.23
CA ILE A 88 -10.92 32.21 -1.98
C ILE A 88 -11.14 33.45 -1.12
#